data_AF-A0A9D7ZHI0-F1
#
_entry.id   AF-A0A9D7ZHI0-F1
#
_cell.length_a   1.000
_cell.length_b   1.000
_cell.length_c   1.000
_cell.angle_alpha   90.00
_cell.angle_beta   90.00
_cell.angle_gamma   90.00
#
_symmetry.space_group_name_H-M   'P 1'
#
loop_
_entity.id
_entity.type
_entity.pdbx_description
1 polymer ?
#
loop_
_entity_poly.entity_id
_entity_poly.type
_entity_poly.pdbx_seq_one_letter_code
_entity_poly.pdbx_strand_id
1 'polypeptide(L)'
;MEFIIDQLVTWWQFTVVGVLIIIGFIINLFGIDCDDDIIGFKYKEMPKLKPIAIPTAGKGFWGAIWMWLMSTRNWEVAEDWEFKIGRKWYVIPQGFTFDGASIPKFLHTWLSPTGVLLMGGLVHDYAYKYETLLESDKEKTMGTITQKKADEIFRDINIEQNGFHLLNYLAYWALRIGGFVAWNGHRKVNAKIK
;
A
#
# COMPACT_ATOMS: atom_id res chain seq x y z
N MET A 1 -35.04 18.45 7.04
CA MET A 1 -33.62 18.50 7.45
C MET A 1 -33.25 17.22 8.21
N GLU A 2 -34.04 16.82 9.21
CA GLU A 2 -33.84 15.57 9.95
C GLU A 2 -33.80 14.33 9.06
N PHE A 3 -34.76 14.15 8.13
CA PHE A 3 -34.74 13.02 7.18
C PHE A 3 -33.41 12.90 6.41
N ILE A 4 -32.83 14.03 5.97
CA ILE A 4 -31.57 14.03 5.21
C ILE A 4 -30.41 13.62 6.13
N ILE A 5 -30.35 14.17 7.34
CA ILE A 5 -29.33 13.82 8.33
C ILE A 5 -29.43 12.34 8.68
N ASP A 6 -30.63 11.81 8.90
CA ASP A 6 -30.87 10.41 9.20
C ASP A 6 -30.39 9.49 8.07
N GLN A 7 -30.64 9.85 6.80
CA GLN A 7 -30.10 9.11 5.67
C GLN A 7 -28.56 9.17 5.62
N LEU A 8 -27.97 10.34 5.86
CA LEU A 8 -26.51 10.50 5.86
C LEU A 8 -25.84 9.69 6.99
N VAL A 9 -26.47 9.58 8.15
CA VAL A 9 -25.98 8.78 9.28
C VAL A 9 -26.23 7.28 9.06
N THR A 10 -27.39 6.91 8.53
CA THR A 10 -27.71 5.51 8.21
C THR A 10 -26.73 4.93 7.19
N TRP A 11 -26.40 5.71 6.16
CA TRP A 11 -25.47 5.32 5.10
C TRP A 11 -24.08 5.96 5.27
N TRP A 12 -23.63 6.10 6.52
CA TRP A 12 -22.43 6.89 6.86
C TRP A 12 -21.18 6.52 6.07
N GLN A 13 -21.00 5.26 5.67
CA GLN A 13 -19.82 4.85 4.89
C GLN A 13 -19.79 5.52 3.51
N PHE A 14 -20.93 5.57 2.82
CA PHE A 14 -21.08 6.28 1.56
C PHE A 14 -20.96 7.78 1.76
N THR A 15 -21.54 8.32 2.84
CA THR A 15 -21.40 9.73 3.21
C THR A 15 -19.93 10.11 3.39
N VAL A 16 -19.16 9.32 4.13
CA VAL A 16 -17.72 9.55 4.35
C VAL A 16 -16.96 9.53 3.03
N VAL A 17 -17.17 8.51 2.19
CA VAL A 17 -16.51 8.43 0.88
C VAL A 17 -16.89 9.62 -0.02
N GLY A 18 -18.17 9.99 -0.07
CA GLY A 18 -18.63 11.14 -0.83
C GLY A 18 -18.00 12.45 -0.35
N VAL A 19 -17.91 12.66 0.96
CA VAL A 19 -17.23 13.83 1.55
C VAL A 19 -15.75 13.85 1.17
N LEU A 20 -15.04 12.71 1.26
CA LEU A 20 -13.63 12.62 0.87
C LEU A 20 -13.42 12.93 -0.62
N ILE A 21 -14.29 12.45 -1.49
CA ILE A 21 -14.23 12.76 -2.93
C ILE A 21 -14.43 14.26 -3.16
N ILE A 22 -15.41 14.89 -2.51
CA ILE A 22 -15.67 16.33 -2.63
C ILE A 22 -14.47 17.14 -2.13
N ILE A 23 -13.90 16.78 -0.98
CA ILE A 23 -12.70 17.45 -0.45
C ILE A 23 -11.53 17.28 -1.44
N GLY A 24 -11.31 16.06 -1.95
CA GLY A 24 -10.27 15.80 -2.94
C GLY A 24 -10.44 16.63 -4.20
N PHE A 25 -11.67 16.76 -4.70
CA PHE A 25 -12.01 17.61 -5.84
C PHE A 25 -11.73 19.09 -5.55
N ILE A 26 -12.15 19.60 -4.38
CA ILE A 26 -11.89 20.99 -3.98
C ILE A 26 -10.37 21.25 -3.91
N ILE A 27 -9.60 20.35 -3.30
CA ILE A 27 -8.14 20.45 -3.22
C ILE A 27 -7.52 20.52 -4.61
N ASN A 28 -7.99 19.69 -5.55
CA ASN A 28 -7.51 19.69 -6.94
C ASN A 28 -7.78 21.04 -7.65
N LEU A 29 -8.94 21.68 -7.39
CA LEU A 29 -9.23 23.02 -7.92
C LEU A 29 -8.23 24.10 -7.49
N PHE A 30 -7.49 23.89 -6.39
CA PHE A 30 -6.43 24.80 -5.94
C PHE A 30 -5.06 24.53 -6.59
N GLY A 31 -5.01 23.77 -7.68
CA GLY A 31 -3.78 23.53 -8.44
C GLY A 31 -2.82 22.57 -7.75
N ILE A 32 -3.33 21.68 -6.88
CA ILE A 32 -2.62 20.47 -6.48
C ILE A 32 -2.97 19.43 -7.54
N ASP A 33 -2.36 19.59 -8.71
CA ASP A 33 -2.53 18.73 -9.88
C ASP A 33 -1.43 17.65 -9.95
N CYS A 34 -1.65 16.68 -10.83
CA CYS A 34 -1.02 15.36 -10.82
C CYS A 34 0.17 15.24 -11.77
N ASP A 35 0.58 16.33 -12.42
CA ASP A 35 1.47 16.28 -13.59
C ASP A 35 2.96 16.41 -13.25
N ASP A 36 3.28 16.65 -11.98
CA ASP A 36 4.66 16.79 -11.52
C ASP A 36 5.30 15.45 -11.15
N ASP A 37 6.54 15.23 -11.63
CA ASP A 37 7.41 14.15 -11.17
C ASP A 37 7.75 14.39 -9.67
N ILE A 38 7.11 13.66 -8.74
CA ILE A 38 7.32 13.82 -7.30
C ILE A 38 8.58 13.09 -6.85
N ILE A 39 8.66 11.80 -7.16
CA ILE A 39 9.79 10.94 -6.80
C ILE A 39 10.46 10.33 -8.04
N GLY A 40 9.88 10.52 -9.23
CA GLY A 40 10.40 10.00 -10.49
C GLY A 40 10.27 8.48 -10.56
N PHE A 41 9.13 7.97 -10.11
CA PHE A 41 8.77 6.57 -10.08
C PHE A 41 8.39 6.05 -11.48
N LYS A 42 9.25 5.20 -12.05
CA LYS A 42 9.05 4.64 -13.41
C LYS A 42 9.30 3.14 -13.41
N TYR A 43 8.55 2.38 -14.19
CA TYR A 43 8.77 0.95 -14.41
C TYR A 43 8.42 0.59 -15.85
N LYS A 44 8.95 -0.53 -16.36
CA LYS A 44 8.69 -0.97 -17.73
C LYS A 44 7.37 -1.72 -17.83
N GLU A 45 7.14 -2.62 -16.89
CA GLU A 45 5.96 -3.49 -16.84
C GLU A 45 5.45 -3.60 -15.41
N MET A 46 4.15 -3.88 -15.26
CA MET A 46 3.55 -4.16 -13.96
C MET A 46 4.13 -5.43 -13.34
N PRO A 47 4.22 -5.53 -12.00
CA PRO A 47 4.74 -6.71 -11.33
C PRO A 47 3.85 -7.92 -11.62
N LYS A 48 4.46 -9.05 -11.97
CA LYS A 48 3.75 -10.33 -12.10
C LYS A 48 3.56 -10.90 -10.70
N LEU A 49 2.30 -11.05 -10.29
CA LEU A 49 1.95 -11.49 -8.94
C LEU A 49 1.27 -12.85 -8.98
N LYS A 50 1.70 -13.74 -8.09
CA LYS A 50 1.10 -15.05 -7.85
C LYS A 50 0.31 -15.03 -6.53
N PRO A 51 -0.99 -15.35 -6.53
CA PRO A 51 -1.76 -15.39 -5.29
C PRO A 51 -1.33 -16.60 -4.44
N ILE A 52 -1.16 -16.39 -3.14
CA ILE A 52 -0.90 -17.46 -2.17
C ILE A 52 -2.25 -18.01 -1.68
N ALA A 53 -2.39 -19.33 -1.65
CA ALA A 53 -3.60 -19.98 -1.17
C ALA A 53 -3.82 -19.71 0.33
N ILE A 54 -5.02 -19.25 0.71
CA ILE A 54 -5.43 -19.26 2.13
C ILE A 54 -5.78 -20.72 2.46
N PRO A 55 -5.13 -21.36 3.45
CA PRO A 55 -5.27 -22.79 3.69
C PRO A 55 -6.57 -23.13 4.44
N THR A 56 -7.73 -22.80 3.85
CA THR A 56 -9.07 -23.07 4.37
C THR A 56 -9.51 -24.52 4.16
N ALA A 57 -8.91 -25.21 3.19
CA ALA A 57 -9.20 -26.62 2.92
C ALA A 57 -8.88 -27.48 4.15
N GLY A 58 -9.82 -28.34 4.56
CA GLY A 58 -9.66 -29.27 5.68
C GLY A 58 -9.80 -28.65 7.09
N LYS A 59 -10.20 -27.38 7.22
CA LYS A 59 -10.31 -26.68 8.51
C LYS A 59 -11.70 -26.72 9.17
N GLY A 60 -12.68 -27.37 8.53
CA GLY A 60 -14.09 -27.38 8.96
C GLY A 60 -14.80 -26.04 8.75
N PHE A 61 -16.13 -26.00 8.94
CA PHE A 61 -16.96 -24.81 8.63
C PHE A 61 -16.56 -23.58 9.45
N TRP A 62 -16.55 -23.68 10.79
CA TRP A 62 -16.22 -22.56 11.67
C TRP A 62 -14.75 -22.13 11.55
N GLY A 63 -13.82 -23.08 11.34
CA GLY A 63 -12.41 -22.77 11.10
C GLY A 63 -12.19 -22.03 9.79
N ALA A 64 -12.88 -22.43 8.72
CA ALA A 64 -12.85 -21.73 7.44
C ALA A 64 -13.44 -20.31 7.54
N ILE A 65 -14.55 -20.12 8.26
CA ILE A 65 -15.13 -18.79 8.51
C ILE A 65 -14.14 -17.91 9.27
N TRP A 66 -13.56 -18.41 10.35
CA TRP A 66 -12.58 -17.65 11.13
C TRP A 66 -11.38 -17.22 10.28
N MET A 67 -10.83 -18.14 9.48
CA MET A 67 -9.73 -17.83 8.57
C MET A 67 -10.12 -16.81 7.50
N TRP A 68 -11.32 -16.94 6.92
CA TRP A 68 -11.81 -15.96 5.95
C TRP A 68 -11.96 -14.56 6.57
N LEU A 69 -12.47 -14.47 7.80
CA LEU A 69 -12.67 -13.20 8.49
C LEU A 69 -11.39 -12.59 9.06
N MET A 70 -10.36 -13.39 9.37
CA MET A 70 -9.14 -12.90 10.01
C MET A 70 -7.92 -12.81 9.08
N SER A 71 -7.94 -13.52 7.95
CA SER A 71 -6.82 -13.49 7.00
C SER A 71 -7.04 -12.48 5.88
N THR A 72 -5.92 -11.94 5.37
CA THR A 72 -5.81 -11.24 4.09
C THR A 72 -5.16 -12.17 3.07
N ARG A 73 -5.41 -11.93 1.79
CA ARG A 73 -4.76 -12.70 0.71
C ARG A 73 -3.34 -12.19 0.54
N ASN A 74 -2.35 -13.05 0.71
CA ASN A 74 -0.96 -12.74 0.40
C ASN A 74 -0.66 -13.00 -1.07
N TRP A 75 0.33 -12.27 -1.58
CA TRP A 75 0.82 -12.33 -2.94
C TRP A 75 2.32 -12.57 -2.94
N GLU A 76 2.80 -13.26 -3.96
CA GLU A 76 4.22 -13.50 -4.20
C GLU A 76 4.61 -12.84 -5.53
N VAL A 77 5.73 -12.13 -5.55
CA VAL A 77 6.33 -11.58 -6.76
C VAL A 77 6.88 -12.75 -7.59
N ALA A 78 6.30 -12.98 -8.76
CA ALA A 78 6.55 -14.17 -9.57
C ALA A 78 7.86 -14.08 -10.37
N GLU A 79 8.30 -12.88 -10.71
CA GLU A 79 9.53 -12.58 -11.44
C GLU A 79 10.13 -11.30 -10.86
N ASP A 80 11.45 -11.13 -10.97
CA ASP A 80 12.14 -9.91 -10.53
C ASP A 80 11.47 -8.68 -11.16
N TRP A 81 11.06 -7.75 -10.31
CA TRP A 81 10.36 -6.55 -10.76
C TRP A 81 11.22 -5.31 -10.53
N GLU A 82 11.68 -4.71 -11.63
CA GLU A 82 12.50 -3.52 -11.64
C GLU A 82 11.68 -2.23 -11.72
N PHE A 83 12.05 -1.25 -10.92
CA PHE A 83 11.46 0.07 -10.89
C PHE A 83 12.53 1.13 -10.63
N LYS A 84 12.25 2.36 -11.00
CA LYS A 84 13.13 3.50 -10.88
C LYS A 84 12.59 4.43 -9.81
N ILE A 85 13.46 4.99 -8.97
CA ILE A 85 13.16 6.12 -8.10
C ILE A 85 14.26 7.16 -8.33
N GLY A 86 13.86 8.38 -8.74
CA GLY A 86 14.76 9.46 -9.09
C GLY A 86 15.69 9.09 -10.26
N ARG A 87 16.97 8.82 -9.96
CA ARG A 87 17.99 8.45 -10.96
C ARG A 87 18.43 6.98 -10.87
N LYS A 88 18.02 6.26 -9.83
CA LYS A 88 18.48 4.89 -9.56
C LYS A 88 17.39 3.88 -9.87
N TRP A 89 17.83 2.71 -10.32
CA TRP A 89 16.98 1.54 -10.51
C TRP A 89 17.09 0.62 -9.30
N TYR A 90 15.94 0.09 -8.91
CA TYR A 90 15.73 -0.81 -7.79
C TYR A 90 14.99 -2.06 -8.28
N VAL A 91 15.07 -3.12 -7.50
CA VAL A 91 14.42 -4.39 -7.82
C VAL A 91 13.75 -4.98 -6.59
N ILE A 92 12.55 -5.52 -6.77
CA ILE A 92 11.94 -6.45 -5.82
C ILE A 92 12.17 -7.86 -6.36
N PRO A 93 12.99 -8.68 -5.69
CA PRO A 93 13.31 -10.02 -6.16
C PRO A 93 12.08 -10.93 -6.20
N GLN A 94 12.11 -11.88 -7.13
CA GLN A 94 11.20 -13.01 -7.18
C GLN A 94 11.13 -13.72 -5.80
N GLY A 95 9.93 -14.14 -5.44
CA GLY A 95 9.66 -14.83 -4.17
C GLY A 95 9.43 -13.88 -2.99
N PHE A 96 9.52 -12.55 -3.20
CA PHE A 96 9.08 -11.59 -2.19
C PHE A 96 7.57 -11.73 -1.98
N THR A 97 7.15 -11.75 -0.71
CA THR A 97 5.74 -11.92 -0.32
C THR A 97 5.24 -10.69 0.41
N PHE A 98 4.01 -10.29 0.10
CA PHE A 98 3.38 -9.07 0.61
C PHE A 98 1.85 -9.22 0.63
N ASP A 99 1.15 -8.39 1.41
CA ASP A 99 -0.31 -8.49 1.60
C ASP A 99 -1.08 -7.27 1.08
N GLY A 100 -0.38 -6.32 0.45
CA GLY A 100 -0.94 -5.14 -0.20
C GLY A 100 -1.11 -3.98 0.78
N ALA A 101 -1.88 -2.96 0.38
CA ALA A 101 -2.07 -1.81 1.24
C ALA A 101 -2.90 -2.18 2.49
N SER A 102 -2.40 -1.80 3.66
CA SER A 102 -3.06 -1.96 4.96
C SER A 102 -4.29 -1.04 5.11
N ILE A 103 -5.38 -1.40 4.44
CA ILE A 103 -6.65 -0.65 4.41
C ILE A 103 -7.66 -1.33 5.34
N PRO A 104 -8.40 -0.58 6.18
CA PRO A 104 -9.49 -1.14 6.99
C PRO A 104 -10.53 -1.88 6.14
N LYS A 105 -10.99 -3.06 6.59
CA LYS A 105 -11.89 -3.94 5.82
C LYS A 105 -13.18 -3.28 5.33
N PHE A 106 -13.76 -2.39 6.14
CA PHE A 106 -14.99 -1.68 5.75
C PHE A 106 -14.78 -0.72 4.57
N LEU A 107 -13.54 -0.33 4.26
CA LEU A 107 -13.20 0.48 3.09
C LEU A 107 -12.88 -0.36 1.85
N HIS A 108 -12.75 -1.70 1.96
CA HIS A 108 -12.35 -2.57 0.84
C HIS A 108 -13.33 -2.53 -0.33
N THR A 109 -14.59 -2.17 -0.09
CA THR A 109 -15.60 -1.96 -1.14
C THR A 109 -15.20 -0.86 -2.12
N TRP A 110 -14.53 0.19 -1.64
CA TRP A 110 -14.11 1.34 -2.45
C TRP A 110 -12.60 1.37 -2.73
N LEU A 111 -11.80 0.83 -1.80
CA LEU A 111 -10.35 0.85 -1.83
C LEU A 111 -9.82 -0.56 -1.61
N SER A 112 -9.64 -1.29 -2.71
CA SER A 112 -9.01 -2.61 -2.68
C SER A 112 -7.55 -2.51 -2.22
N PRO A 113 -7.08 -3.41 -1.33
CA PRO A 113 -5.66 -3.51 -0.95
C PRO A 113 -4.70 -3.68 -2.13
N THR A 114 -5.18 -4.25 -3.24
CA THR A 114 -4.42 -4.44 -4.49
C THR A 114 -4.90 -3.52 -5.62
N GLY A 115 -5.65 -2.47 -5.28
CA GLY A 115 -6.13 -1.47 -6.23
C GLY A 115 -5.12 -0.35 -6.43
N VAL A 116 -5.59 0.89 -6.27
CA VAL A 116 -4.83 2.12 -6.58
C VAL A 116 -3.56 2.33 -5.75
N LEU A 117 -3.41 1.62 -4.62
CA LEU A 117 -2.25 1.72 -3.72
C LEU A 117 -1.24 0.57 -3.87
N LEU A 118 -1.43 -0.31 -4.87
CA LEU A 118 -0.66 -1.54 -5.03
C LEU A 118 0.85 -1.29 -5.15
N MET A 119 1.24 -0.35 -6.03
CA MET A 119 2.65 -0.11 -6.36
C MET A 119 3.42 0.44 -5.17
N GLY A 120 2.88 1.47 -4.51
CA GLY A 120 3.47 1.97 -3.28
C GLY A 120 3.46 0.92 -2.17
N GLY A 121 2.38 0.15 -2.03
CA GLY A 121 2.26 -0.91 -1.00
C GLY A 121 3.32 -2.01 -1.15
N LEU A 122 3.54 -2.48 -2.37
CA LEU A 122 4.57 -3.48 -2.67
C LEU A 122 5.99 -2.98 -2.33
N VAL A 123 6.33 -1.75 -2.74
CA VAL A 123 7.64 -1.14 -2.42
C VAL A 123 7.76 -0.87 -0.91
N HIS A 124 6.67 -0.45 -0.27
CA HIS A 124 6.59 -0.16 1.17
C HIS A 124 6.82 -1.40 2.01
N ASP A 125 6.15 -2.52 1.71
CA ASP A 125 6.33 -3.78 2.44
C ASP A 125 7.77 -4.27 2.35
N TYR A 126 8.40 -4.13 1.17
CA TYR A 126 9.81 -4.47 0.99
C TYR A 126 10.71 -3.58 1.85
N ALA A 127 10.53 -2.27 1.75
CA ALA A 127 11.24 -1.27 2.55
C ALA A 127 11.04 -1.49 4.06
N TYR A 128 9.83 -1.84 4.48
CA TYR A 128 9.49 -2.13 5.87
C TYR A 128 10.18 -3.40 6.36
N LYS A 129 10.23 -4.44 5.54
CA LYS A 129 10.85 -5.70 5.93
C LYS A 129 12.36 -5.60 6.07
N TYR A 130 13.02 -4.92 5.13
CA TYR A 130 14.49 -4.92 5.01
C TYR A 130 15.16 -3.61 5.41
N GLU A 131 14.40 -2.58 5.79
CA GLU A 131 14.90 -1.24 6.12
C GLU A 131 15.70 -0.59 4.98
N THR A 132 15.44 -1.00 3.74
CA THR A 132 16.11 -0.46 2.55
C THR A 132 15.40 -0.93 1.27
N LEU A 133 15.82 -0.39 0.14
CA LEU A 133 15.47 -0.86 -1.20
C LEU A 133 16.72 -1.40 -1.88
N LEU A 134 16.60 -2.56 -2.55
CA LEU A 134 17.69 -3.21 -3.26
C LEU A 134 17.87 -2.55 -4.63
N GLU A 135 19.08 -2.09 -4.95
CA GLU A 135 19.41 -1.57 -6.28
C GLU A 135 19.33 -2.71 -7.31
N SER A 136 19.04 -2.40 -8.58
CA SER A 136 18.83 -3.44 -9.61
C SER A 136 20.05 -4.33 -9.88
N ASP A 137 21.26 -3.90 -9.49
CA ASP A 137 22.47 -4.72 -9.54
C ASP A 137 22.49 -5.84 -8.47
N LYS A 138 21.57 -5.78 -7.50
CA LYS A 138 21.46 -6.67 -6.33
C LYS A 138 22.69 -6.69 -5.41
N GLU A 139 23.62 -5.78 -5.60
CA GLU A 139 24.83 -5.66 -4.78
C GLU A 139 24.68 -4.55 -3.74
N LYS A 140 23.98 -3.47 -4.11
CA LYS A 140 23.82 -2.28 -3.29
C LYS A 140 22.39 -2.07 -2.87
N THR A 141 22.22 -1.22 -1.86
CA THR A 141 20.91 -0.81 -1.38
C THR A 141 20.86 0.71 -1.27
N MET A 142 19.66 1.25 -1.07
CA MET A 142 19.46 2.67 -0.73
C MET A 142 20.14 3.08 0.60
N GLY A 143 20.76 2.13 1.32
CA GLY A 143 21.21 2.31 2.70
C GLY A 143 20.05 2.14 3.67
N THR A 144 20.35 2.14 4.97
CA THR A 144 19.32 2.00 6.00
C THR A 144 18.38 3.21 5.96
N ILE A 145 17.10 2.96 5.72
CA ILE A 145 16.05 3.97 5.74
C ILE A 145 15.21 3.87 7.01
N THR A 146 14.61 4.98 7.41
CA THR A 146 13.69 5.02 8.55
C THR A 146 12.27 4.67 8.12
N GLN A 147 11.41 4.36 9.10
CA GLN A 147 9.97 4.19 8.88
C GLN A 147 9.38 5.37 8.12
N LYS A 148 9.69 6.59 8.56
CA LYS A 148 9.20 7.82 7.93
C LYS A 148 9.58 7.87 6.45
N LYS A 149 10.82 7.51 6.12
CA LYS A 149 11.28 7.53 4.73
C LYS A 149 10.57 6.48 3.88
N ALA A 150 10.32 5.28 4.40
CA ALA A 150 9.52 4.28 3.73
C ALA A 150 8.07 4.73 3.51
N ASP A 151 7.46 5.39 4.51
CA ASP A 151 6.11 5.95 4.42
C ASP A 151 6.01 7.09 3.40
N GLU A 152 7.03 7.95 3.32
CA GLU A 152 7.13 9.01 2.29
C GLU A 152 7.25 8.41 0.90
N ILE A 153 8.11 7.41 0.70
CA ILE A 153 8.24 6.69 -0.59
C ILE A 153 6.90 6.08 -0.99
N PHE A 154 6.18 5.43 -0.08
CA PHE A 154 4.83 4.90 -0.33
C PHE A 154 3.87 5.96 -0.84
N ARG A 155 3.80 7.10 -0.14
CA ARG A 155 2.92 8.22 -0.50
C ARG A 155 3.27 8.74 -1.89
N ASP A 156 4.54 9.06 -2.11
CA ASP A 156 4.99 9.74 -3.31
C ASP A 156 4.83 8.86 -4.54
N ILE A 157 5.13 7.55 -4.44
CA ILE A 157 4.85 6.57 -5.50
C ILE A 157 3.37 6.55 -5.85
N ASN A 158 2.49 6.45 -4.86
CA ASN A 158 1.07 6.33 -5.14
C ASN A 158 0.47 7.63 -5.67
N ILE A 159 0.91 8.81 -5.20
CA ILE A 159 0.49 10.09 -5.80
C ILE A 159 0.91 10.15 -7.26
N GLU A 160 2.17 9.82 -7.57
CA GLU A 160 2.68 9.84 -8.95
C GLU A 160 1.96 8.82 -9.86
N GLN A 161 1.46 7.71 -9.31
CA GLN A 161 0.77 6.67 -10.09
C GLN A 161 -0.73 6.92 -10.30
N ASN A 162 -1.43 7.53 -9.33
CA ASN A 162 -2.89 7.66 -9.37
C ASN A 162 -3.42 9.09 -9.22
N GLY A 163 -2.56 10.06 -8.88
CA GLY A 163 -2.92 11.46 -8.73
C GLY A 163 -3.74 11.82 -7.48
N PHE A 164 -4.13 10.85 -6.65
CA PHE A 164 -5.01 11.11 -5.50
C PHE A 164 -4.24 11.62 -4.28
N HIS A 165 -3.85 12.90 -4.28
CA HIS A 165 -3.11 13.52 -3.17
C HIS A 165 -3.78 13.29 -1.81
N LEU A 166 -5.05 13.66 -1.66
CA LEU A 166 -5.78 13.52 -0.39
C LEU A 166 -5.74 12.08 0.13
N LEU A 167 -6.07 11.11 -0.72
CA LEU A 167 -6.10 9.69 -0.35
C LEU A 167 -4.73 9.20 0.12
N ASN A 168 -3.67 9.54 -0.63
CA ASN A 168 -2.32 9.09 -0.34
C ASN A 168 -1.73 9.77 0.91
N TYR A 169 -2.06 11.03 1.17
CA TYR A 169 -1.71 11.70 2.42
C TYR A 169 -2.45 11.11 3.62
N LEU A 170 -3.73 10.75 3.49
CA LEU A 170 -4.47 10.04 4.55
C LEU A 170 -3.83 8.68 4.85
N ALA A 171 -3.47 7.92 3.81
CA ALA A 171 -2.78 6.64 3.96
C ALA A 171 -1.39 6.82 4.62
N TYR A 172 -0.63 7.84 4.22
CA TYR A 172 0.64 8.22 4.85
C TYR A 172 0.45 8.47 6.36
N TRP A 173 -0.52 9.30 6.76
CA TRP A 173 -0.75 9.59 8.17
C TRP A 173 -1.19 8.35 8.95
N ALA A 174 -2.01 7.48 8.36
CA ALA A 174 -2.37 6.20 8.98
C ALA A 174 -1.13 5.32 9.23
N LEU A 175 -0.20 5.23 8.27
CA LEU A 175 1.07 4.51 8.42
C LEU A 175 1.98 5.17 9.46
N ARG A 176 2.05 6.50 9.51
CA ARG A 176 2.84 7.23 10.52
C ARG A 176 2.35 6.92 11.94
N ILE A 177 1.04 6.79 12.14
CA ILE A 177 0.43 6.56 13.46
C ILE A 177 0.44 5.08 13.83
N GLY A 178 0.17 4.17 12.90
CA GLY A 178 -0.02 2.74 13.20
C GLY A 178 1.09 1.80 12.72
N GLY A 179 1.88 2.21 11.72
CA GLY A 179 2.88 1.36 11.06
C GLY A 179 4.06 0.97 11.96
N PHE A 180 4.26 1.65 13.09
CA PHE A 180 5.39 1.38 14.00
C PHE A 180 5.35 -0.05 14.56
N VAL A 181 4.16 -0.65 14.69
CA VAL A 181 4.00 -2.03 15.17
C VAL A 181 4.62 -3.02 14.19
N ALA A 182 4.25 -2.92 12.91
CA ALA A 182 4.82 -3.73 11.83
C ALA A 182 6.31 -3.43 11.66
N TRP A 183 6.68 -2.15 11.71
CA TRP A 183 8.08 -1.73 11.62
C TRP A 183 8.92 -2.41 12.70
N ASN A 184 8.58 -2.24 13.97
CA ASN A 184 9.32 -2.85 15.08
C ASN A 184 9.26 -4.39 15.07
N GLY A 185 8.18 -4.98 14.53
CA GLY A 185 8.07 -6.43 14.32
C GLY A 185 9.15 -6.97 13.39
N HIS A 186 9.34 -6.35 12.22
CA HIS A 186 10.37 -6.77 11.27
C HIS A 186 11.80 -6.62 11.82
N ARG A 187 12.05 -5.55 12.58
CA ARG A 187 13.31 -5.34 13.32
C ARG A 187 13.66 -6.50 14.25
N LYS A 188 12.68 -7.07 14.95
CA LYS A 188 12.89 -8.23 15.84
C LYS A 188 13.21 -9.51 15.08
N VAL A 189 12.60 -9.69 13.92
CA VAL A 189 12.86 -10.84 13.03
C VAL A 189 14.23 -10.71 12.36
N ASN A 190 14.66 -9.48 12.06
CA ASN A 190 15.95 -9.15 11.43
C ASN A 190 16.19 -9.94 10.13
N ALA A 191 15.15 -10.01 9.29
CA ALA A 191 15.21 -10.69 8.01
C ALA A 191 16.27 -10.04 7.11
N LYS A 192 17.06 -10.88 6.42
CA LYS A 192 18.06 -10.42 5.45
C LYS A 192 17.53 -10.55 4.03
N ILE A 193 17.96 -9.62 3.17
CA ILE A 193 17.77 -9.72 1.74
C ILE A 193 18.45 -11.02 1.28
N LYS A 194 17.75 -11.79 0.44
CA LYS A 194 18.25 -13.04 -0.12
C LYS A 194 18.77 -12.80 -1.53
#